data_AF-A0A2E2EU94-F1
#
_entry.id   AF-A0A2E2EU94-F1
#
_cell.length_a   1.000
_cell.length_b   1.000
_cell.length_c   1.000
_cell.angle_alpha   90.00
_cell.angle_beta   90.00
_cell.angle_gamma   90.00
#
_symmetry.space_group_name_H-M   'P 1'
#
loop_
_entity.id
_entity.type
_entity.pdbx_description
1 polymer ?
#
loop_
_entity_poly.entity_id
_entity_poly.type
_entity_poly.pdbx_seq_one_letter_code
_entity_poly.pdbx_strand_id
1 'polypeptide(L)'
;MKNILMLFMALALTSTTVIAQASEEIMKQRASEMHSLIKVDDADKHKEFILKNYSKKLLEKYEMERHTGMFKMINKDFRDSKIVSMKPNVKENKLLMLIERISDKHQVTFDISYDPKDNYKINGMGIEAGEM
;
A
#
# COMPACT_ATOMS: atom_id res chain seq x y z
N MET A 1 18.89 -44.09 -8.21
CA MET A 1 17.67 -43.38 -7.75
C MET A 1 17.94 -42.27 -6.71
N LYS A 2 19.18 -41.73 -6.58
CA LYS A 2 19.47 -40.58 -5.70
C LYS A 2 19.56 -39.24 -6.43
N ASN A 3 19.75 -39.24 -7.76
CA ASN A 3 19.99 -38.01 -8.53
C ASN A 3 18.72 -37.33 -9.08
N ILE A 4 17.56 -38.00 -9.06
CA ILE A 4 16.28 -37.40 -9.49
C ILE A 4 15.66 -36.55 -8.38
N LEU A 5 15.98 -36.81 -7.11
CA LEU A 5 15.42 -36.09 -5.96
C LEU A 5 16.02 -34.67 -5.79
N MET A 6 17.27 -34.44 -6.22
CA MET A 6 17.90 -33.11 -6.15
C MET A 6 17.38 -32.12 -7.21
N LEU A 7 16.82 -32.60 -8.33
CA LEU A 7 16.34 -31.71 -9.39
C LEU A 7 14.99 -31.05 -9.04
N PHE A 8 14.17 -31.67 -8.19
CA PHE A 8 12.89 -31.11 -7.75
C PHE A 8 13.00 -30.08 -6.62
N MET A 9 14.06 -30.14 -5.79
CA MET A 9 14.27 -29.15 -4.72
C MET A 9 14.72 -27.78 -5.25
N ALA A 10 15.39 -27.71 -6.40
CA ALA A 10 15.85 -26.45 -6.98
C ALA A 10 14.72 -25.61 -7.63
N LEU A 11 13.63 -26.24 -8.09
CA LEU A 11 12.48 -25.57 -8.71
C LEU A 11 11.52 -24.94 -7.68
N ALA A 12 11.50 -25.43 -6.45
CA ALA A 12 10.67 -24.88 -5.38
C ALA A 12 11.25 -23.59 -4.76
N LEU A 13 12.57 -23.39 -4.85
CA LEU A 13 13.26 -22.22 -4.29
C LEU A 13 13.18 -20.98 -5.20
N THR A 14 13.03 -21.16 -6.52
CA THR A 14 12.93 -20.04 -7.46
C THR A 14 11.50 -19.51 -7.62
N SER A 15 10.48 -20.33 -7.38
CA SER A 15 9.08 -19.91 -7.50
C SER A 15 8.63 -19.01 -6.36
N THR A 16 9.15 -19.20 -5.14
CA THR A 16 8.77 -18.40 -3.97
C THR A 16 9.34 -16.97 -4.00
N THR A 17 10.56 -16.79 -4.53
CA THR A 17 11.19 -15.46 -4.66
C THR A 17 10.51 -14.60 -5.71
N VAL A 18 10.09 -15.18 -6.83
CA VAL A 18 9.37 -14.46 -7.91
C VAL A 18 8.00 -13.95 -7.42
N ILE A 19 7.26 -14.77 -6.65
CA ILE A 19 5.96 -14.36 -6.10
C ILE A 19 6.13 -13.25 -5.06
N ALA A 20 7.12 -13.37 -4.18
CA ALA A 20 7.41 -12.34 -3.17
C ALA A 20 7.78 -11.01 -3.85
N GLN A 21 8.70 -11.03 -4.82
CA GLN A 21 9.10 -9.82 -5.55
C GLN A 21 7.93 -9.16 -6.30
N ALA A 22 7.08 -9.94 -6.96
CA ALA A 22 5.89 -9.40 -7.64
C ALA A 22 4.91 -8.73 -6.65
N SER A 23 4.71 -9.34 -5.48
CA SER A 23 3.83 -8.76 -4.45
C SER A 23 4.37 -7.46 -3.86
N GLU A 24 5.68 -7.36 -3.62
CA GLU A 24 6.31 -6.13 -3.14
C GLU A 24 6.11 -4.97 -4.10
N GLU A 25 6.33 -5.22 -5.39
CA GLU A 25 6.18 -4.18 -6.42
C GLU A 25 4.73 -3.74 -6.56
N ILE A 26 3.75 -4.65 -6.49
CA ILE A 26 2.33 -4.28 -6.48
C ILE A 26 1.99 -3.40 -5.27
N MET A 27 2.46 -3.77 -4.07
CA MET A 27 2.22 -2.99 -2.86
C MET A 27 2.83 -1.59 -2.96
N LYS A 28 4.10 -1.49 -3.39
CA LYS A 28 4.78 -0.19 -3.59
C LYS A 28 4.09 0.67 -4.65
N GLN A 29 3.65 0.06 -5.76
CA GLN A 29 2.92 0.77 -6.81
C GLN A 29 1.64 1.39 -6.26
N ARG A 30 0.80 0.60 -5.57
CA ARG A 30 -0.46 1.09 -5.01
C ARG A 30 -0.24 2.16 -3.93
N ALA A 31 0.78 2.00 -3.08
CA ALA A 31 1.16 3.03 -2.10
C ALA A 31 1.62 4.33 -2.79
N SER A 32 2.35 4.24 -3.90
CA SER A 32 2.79 5.40 -4.69
C SER A 32 1.62 6.09 -5.40
N GLU A 33 0.69 5.31 -5.98
CA GLU A 33 -0.56 5.84 -6.56
C GLU A 33 -1.38 6.55 -5.47
N MET A 34 -1.49 5.97 -4.27
CA MET A 34 -2.16 6.58 -3.12
C MET A 34 -1.52 7.91 -2.70
N HIS A 35 -0.19 7.95 -2.58
CA HIS A 35 0.54 9.17 -2.24
C HIS A 35 0.34 10.26 -3.29
N SER A 36 0.33 9.90 -4.57
CA SER A 36 0.05 10.83 -5.65
C SER A 36 -1.36 11.41 -5.53
N LEU A 37 -2.34 10.57 -5.17
CA LEU A 37 -3.73 10.99 -5.00
C LEU A 37 -3.95 11.88 -3.78
N ILE A 38 -3.20 11.69 -2.70
CA ILE A 38 -3.21 12.58 -1.52
C ILE A 38 -2.96 14.04 -1.93
N LYS A 39 -2.21 14.29 -3.01
CA LYS A 39 -1.89 15.65 -3.49
C LYS A 39 -2.99 16.29 -4.32
N VAL A 40 -4.02 15.53 -4.68
CA VAL A 40 -5.10 15.96 -5.57
C VAL A 40 -6.35 16.26 -4.75
N ASP A 41 -6.95 17.44 -4.92
CA ASP A 41 -8.24 17.81 -4.32
C ASP A 41 -9.36 17.60 -5.34
N ASP A 42 -9.66 16.33 -5.65
CA ASP A 42 -10.65 15.93 -6.64
C ASP A 42 -11.36 14.66 -6.19
N ALA A 43 -12.63 14.81 -5.79
CA ALA A 43 -13.42 13.73 -5.22
C ALA A 43 -13.68 12.59 -6.21
N ASP A 44 -13.77 12.87 -7.51
CA ASP A 44 -14.05 11.83 -8.50
C ASP A 44 -12.79 11.00 -8.78
N LYS A 45 -11.62 11.64 -8.83
CA LYS A 45 -10.33 10.91 -8.85
C LYS A 45 -10.14 10.07 -7.58
N HIS A 46 -10.58 10.56 -6.42
CA HIS A 46 -10.56 9.78 -5.18
C HIS A 46 -11.40 8.52 -5.31
N LYS A 47 -12.65 8.64 -5.79
CA LYS A 47 -13.55 7.50 -6.00
C LYS A 47 -12.98 6.48 -6.99
N GLU A 48 -12.44 6.94 -8.13
CA GLU A 48 -11.83 6.06 -9.14
C GLU A 48 -10.68 5.24 -8.55
N PHE A 49 -9.79 5.89 -7.81
CA PHE A 49 -8.71 5.20 -7.12
C PHE A 49 -9.23 4.18 -6.11
N ILE A 50 -10.21 4.56 -5.29
CA ILE A 50 -10.80 3.70 -4.25
C ILE A 50 -11.39 2.44 -4.90
N LEU A 51 -12.22 2.59 -5.94
CA LEU A 51 -12.84 1.45 -6.64
C LEU A 51 -11.80 0.52 -7.28
N LYS A 52 -10.72 1.09 -7.82
CA LYS A 52 -9.62 0.33 -8.45
C LYS A 52 -8.74 -0.39 -7.43
N ASN A 53 -8.49 0.22 -6.28
CA ASN A 53 -7.42 -0.19 -5.36
C ASN A 53 -7.88 -0.74 -4.02
N TYR A 54 -9.11 -0.53 -3.58
CA TYR A 54 -9.58 -1.04 -2.28
C TYR A 54 -10.19 -2.42 -2.43
N SER A 55 -9.92 -3.28 -1.45
CA SER A 55 -10.46 -4.63 -1.42
C SER A 55 -11.98 -4.56 -1.30
N LYS A 56 -12.67 -5.56 -1.84
CA LYS A 56 -14.12 -5.68 -1.68
C LYS A 56 -14.53 -5.60 -0.20
N LYS A 57 -13.79 -6.30 0.67
CA LYS A 57 -14.02 -6.31 2.12
C LYS A 57 -13.93 -4.92 2.75
N LEU A 58 -13.00 -4.07 2.31
CA LEU A 58 -12.86 -2.73 2.83
C LEU A 58 -13.99 -1.82 2.34
N LEU A 59 -14.35 -1.92 1.05
CA LEU A 59 -15.45 -1.17 0.44
C LEU A 59 -16.81 -1.50 1.08
N GLU A 60 -17.03 -2.75 1.49
CA GLU A 60 -18.28 -3.15 2.17
C GLU A 60 -18.34 -2.69 3.63
N LYS A 61 -17.19 -2.31 4.23
CA LYS A 61 -17.12 -1.92 5.63
C LYS A 61 -17.58 -0.48 5.86
N TYR A 62 -17.42 0.39 4.87
CA TYR A 62 -17.66 1.82 5.01
C TYR A 62 -18.25 2.40 3.73
N GLU A 63 -19.09 3.42 3.88
CA GLU A 63 -19.61 4.20 2.75
C GLU A 63 -18.47 4.90 1.98
N MET A 64 -18.69 5.14 0.68
CA MET A 64 -17.71 5.79 -0.20
C MET A 64 -17.29 7.17 0.32
N GLU A 65 -18.22 7.92 0.90
CA GLU A 65 -17.99 9.24 1.50
C GLU A 65 -16.97 9.20 2.64
N ARG A 66 -16.92 8.10 3.40
CA ARG A 66 -15.93 7.96 4.48
C ARG A 66 -14.52 7.75 3.91
N HIS A 67 -14.41 7.01 2.82
CA HIS A 67 -13.14 6.79 2.14
C HIS A 67 -12.62 8.06 1.48
N THR A 68 -13.46 8.78 0.73
CA THR A 68 -13.08 10.05 0.10
C THR A 68 -12.82 11.15 1.14
N GLY A 69 -13.59 11.20 2.23
CA GLY A 69 -13.37 12.10 3.35
C GLY A 69 -12.01 11.93 4.01
N MET A 70 -11.51 10.70 4.11
CA MET A 70 -10.16 10.42 4.58
C MET A 70 -9.09 11.05 3.67
N PHE A 71 -9.21 10.89 2.35
CA PHE A 71 -8.28 11.53 1.40
C PHE A 71 -8.31 13.05 1.50
N LYS A 72 -9.49 13.65 1.65
CA LYS A 72 -9.63 15.10 1.86
C LYS A 72 -8.93 15.58 3.13
N MET A 73 -9.06 14.83 4.23
CA MET A 73 -8.38 15.14 5.48
C MET A 73 -6.86 15.04 5.32
N ILE A 74 -6.36 13.97 4.72
CA ILE A 74 -4.91 13.78 4.52
C ILE A 74 -4.36 14.83 3.54
N ASN A 75 -5.09 15.17 2.48
CA ASN A 75 -4.70 16.22 1.53
C ASN A 75 -4.46 17.55 2.23
N LYS A 76 -5.38 17.95 3.12
CA LYS A 76 -5.25 19.21 3.88
C LYS A 76 -3.92 19.32 4.62
N ASP A 77 -3.46 18.21 5.21
CA ASP A 77 -2.29 18.19 6.06
C ASP A 77 -0.99 17.84 5.31
N PHE A 78 -1.08 17.10 4.19
CA PHE A 78 0.06 16.47 3.51
C PHE A 78 0.07 16.62 1.97
N ARG A 79 -0.68 17.55 1.38
CA ARG A 79 -0.64 17.81 -0.09
C ARG A 79 0.77 18.13 -0.61
N ASP A 80 1.60 18.77 0.20
CA ASP A 80 2.98 19.16 -0.13
C ASP A 80 4.01 18.13 0.38
N SER A 81 3.63 16.86 0.49
CA SER A 81 4.52 15.82 1.00
C SER A 81 5.32 15.10 -0.09
N LYS A 82 6.39 14.42 0.32
CA LYS A 82 7.15 13.45 -0.47
C LYS A 82 7.23 12.11 0.27
N ILE A 83 7.35 11.01 -0.48
CA ILE A 83 7.70 9.71 0.12
C ILE A 83 9.17 9.76 0.54
N VAL A 84 9.45 9.36 1.78
CA VAL A 84 10.81 9.20 2.31
C VAL A 84 11.24 7.74 2.23
N SER A 85 10.35 6.81 2.58
CA SER A 85 10.64 5.39 2.49
C SER A 85 9.38 4.54 2.34
N MET A 86 9.55 3.36 1.74
CA MET A 86 8.54 2.31 1.69
C MET A 86 9.18 1.00 2.14
N LYS A 87 8.57 0.35 3.13
CA LYS A 87 9.05 -0.92 3.69
C LYS A 87 7.95 -1.97 3.57
N PRO A 88 7.92 -2.77 2.50
CA PRO A 88 6.98 -3.88 2.39
C PRO A 88 7.35 -5.00 3.36
N ASN A 89 6.34 -5.62 3.96
CA ASN A 89 6.42 -6.87 4.70
C ASN A 89 5.45 -7.85 4.04
N VAL A 90 5.96 -8.64 3.09
CA VAL A 90 5.16 -9.61 2.32
C VAL A 90 4.52 -10.65 3.21
N LYS A 91 5.19 -11.07 4.29
CA LYS A 91 4.66 -12.10 5.22
C LYS A 91 3.40 -11.62 5.93
N GLU A 92 3.35 -10.34 6.27
CA GLU A 92 2.20 -9.72 6.93
C GLU A 92 1.21 -9.08 5.94
N ASN A 93 1.52 -9.06 4.64
CA ASN A 93 0.78 -8.34 3.61
C ASN A 93 0.60 -6.86 3.98
N LYS A 94 1.69 -6.24 4.46
CA LYS A 94 1.71 -4.84 4.90
C LYS A 94 2.79 -4.05 4.18
N LEU A 95 2.62 -2.73 4.12
CA LEU A 95 3.65 -1.79 3.72
C LEU A 95 3.61 -0.58 4.64
N LEU A 96 4.75 -0.25 5.23
CA LEU A 96 4.94 1.01 5.94
C LEU A 96 5.45 2.06 4.97
N MET A 97 4.71 3.14 4.78
CA MET A 97 5.09 4.27 3.94
C MET A 97 5.32 5.50 4.80
N LEU A 98 6.58 5.93 4.90
CA LEU A 98 6.95 7.19 5.55
C LEU A 98 6.84 8.32 4.54
N ILE A 99 6.05 9.35 4.87
CA ILE A 99 6.01 10.59 4.10
C ILE A 99 6.50 11.76 4.96
N GLU A 100 7.08 12.76 4.31
CA GLU A 100 7.55 13.99 4.92
C GLU A 100 6.89 15.17 4.23
N ARG A 101 6.29 16.06 5.02
CA ARG A 101 5.81 17.36 4.55
C ARG A 101 6.99 18.26 4.20
N ILE A 102 6.98 18.84 2.99
CA ILE A 102 8.12 19.62 2.50
C ILE A 102 8.28 20.92 3.30
N SER A 103 7.17 21.57 3.67
CA SER A 103 7.16 22.89 4.32
C SER A 103 7.80 22.93 5.71
N ASP A 104 7.58 21.91 6.55
CA ASP A 104 8.06 21.92 7.95
C ASP A 104 8.74 20.63 8.40
N LYS A 105 8.99 19.70 7.46
CA LYS A 105 9.62 18.41 7.73
C LYS A 105 8.84 17.48 8.66
N HIS A 106 7.56 17.77 8.91
CA HIS A 106 6.72 16.88 9.70
C HIS A 106 6.56 15.51 9.00
N GLN A 107 6.77 14.43 9.73
CA GLN A 107 6.74 13.07 9.21
C GLN A 107 5.59 12.26 9.77
N VAL A 108 4.96 11.45 8.91
CA VAL A 108 3.96 10.47 9.31
C VAL A 108 4.18 9.15 8.58
N THR A 109 3.85 8.06 9.26
CA THR A 109 3.91 6.71 8.70
C THR A 109 2.50 6.21 8.42
N PHE A 110 2.28 5.76 7.18
CA PHE A 110 1.09 5.02 6.79
C PHE A 110 1.37 3.52 6.95
N ASP A 111 0.60 2.84 7.81
CA ASP A 111 0.55 1.36 7.85
C ASP A 111 -0.57 0.89 6.91
N ILE A 112 -0.18 0.39 5.74
CA ILE A 112 -1.11 -0.04 4.69
C ILE A 112 -1.15 -1.57 4.67
N SER A 113 -2.32 -2.14 4.90
CA SER A 113 -2.55 -3.58 4.78
C SER A 113 -3.19 -3.94 3.44
N TYR A 114 -2.83 -5.09 2.90
CA TYR A 114 -3.26 -5.57 1.59
C TYR A 114 -3.95 -6.94 1.70
N ASP A 115 -4.91 -7.19 0.81
CA ASP A 115 -5.57 -8.48 0.68
C ASP A 115 -4.89 -9.31 -0.42
N PRO A 116 -4.08 -10.34 -0.08
CA PRO A 116 -3.43 -11.18 -1.08
C PRO A 116 -4.43 -11.99 -1.92
N LYS A 117 -5.68 -12.15 -1.46
CA LYS A 117 -6.75 -12.87 -2.20
C LYS A 117 -7.48 -11.97 -3.20
N ASP A 118 -7.38 -10.65 -3.04
CA ASP A 118 -7.95 -9.64 -3.95
C ASP A 118 -6.82 -8.87 -4.63
N ASN A 119 -5.85 -9.60 -5.20
CA ASN A 119 -4.72 -9.06 -5.97
C ASN A 119 -3.97 -7.91 -5.25
N TYR A 120 -3.69 -8.12 -3.96
CA TYR A 120 -3.05 -7.15 -3.07
C TYR A 120 -3.71 -5.77 -3.16
N LYS A 121 -5.05 -5.71 -3.18
CA LYS A 121 -5.79 -4.46 -2.99
C LYS A 121 -5.72 -4.02 -1.52
N ILE A 122 -5.79 -2.71 -1.29
CA ILE A 122 -5.73 -2.10 0.04
C ILE A 122 -6.92 -2.57 0.87
N ASN A 123 -6.65 -3.16 2.03
CA ASN A 123 -7.64 -3.74 2.92
C ASN A 123 -7.76 -2.99 4.26
N GLY A 124 -6.88 -2.01 4.49
CA GLY A 124 -6.90 -1.17 5.68
C GLY A 124 -5.72 -0.21 5.67
N MET A 125 -5.88 0.90 6.39
CA MET A 125 -4.89 1.96 6.48
C MET A 125 -4.90 2.54 7.90
N GLY A 126 -3.73 2.61 8.52
CA GLY A 126 -3.46 3.37 9.74
C GLY A 126 -2.53 4.53 9.44
N ILE A 127 -2.61 5.58 10.25
CA ILE A 127 -1.68 6.71 10.21
C ILE A 127 -1.10 6.85 11.62
N GLU A 128 0.22 6.76 11.70
CA GLU A 128 0.97 6.97 12.93
C GLU A 128 1.77 8.27 12.77
N ALA A 129 1.58 9.19 13.73
CA ALA A 129 2.42 10.37 13.80
C ALA A 129 3.85 9.95 14.17
N GLY A 130 4.83 10.37 13.39
CA GLY A 130 6.23 10.22 13.80
C GLY A 130 6.50 11.24 14.90
N GLU A 131 6.67 10.79 16.14
CA GLU A 131 7.31 11.61 17.17
C GLU A 131 8.80 11.77 16.78
N MET A 132 9.27 13.02 16.66
CA MET A 132 10.70 13.34 16.64
C MET A 132 11.25 13.28 18.06
#